data_AF-A0A1Q8CX49-F1
#
_entry.id   AF-A0A1Q8CX49-F1
#
_cell.length_a   1.000
_cell.length_b   1.000
_cell.length_c   1.000
_cell.angle_alpha   90.00
_cell.angle_beta   90.00
_cell.angle_gamma   90.00
#
_symmetry.space_group_name_H-M   'P 1'
#
loop_
_entity.id
_entity.type
_entity.pdbx_description
1 polymer ?
#
loop_
_entity_poly.entity_id
_entity_poly.type
_entity_poly.pdbx_seq_one_letter_code
_entity_poly.pdbx_strand_id
1 'polypeptide(L)'
;MGWIFALNAECGRAEGDARALARHFHDWSSDVVLIAEDWWCGVVPAGLSRSGVRSAADAAAMTSAGIQLYERLRSAPPVYRYALVGVETDEFRHYDELTAQDEDVTVFPGLVISDDIWTAVGKPPVFGAFAPGYRWLPYVGEGV
;
A
#
# COMPACT_ATOMS: atom_id res chain seq x y z
N MET A 1 -20.68 -8.42 1.54
CA MET A 1 -19.36 -7.78 1.71
C MET A 1 -19.33 -6.50 0.89
N GLY A 2 -18.76 -5.43 1.43
CA GLY A 2 -18.44 -4.22 0.65
C GLY A 2 -16.99 -4.29 0.20
N TRP A 3 -16.71 -3.78 -0.98
CA TRP A 3 -15.35 -3.67 -1.51
C TRP A 3 -14.69 -2.45 -0.86
N ILE A 4 -13.63 -2.66 -0.09
CA ILE A 4 -12.95 -1.59 0.64
C ILE A 4 -11.75 -1.13 -0.17
N PHE A 5 -11.77 0.12 -0.61
CA PHE A 5 -10.61 0.78 -1.18
C PHE A 5 -9.76 1.34 -0.04
N ALA A 6 -8.51 0.91 0.06
CA ALA A 6 -7.62 1.26 1.16
C ALA A 6 -6.15 1.28 0.72
N LEU A 7 -5.34 1.98 1.51
CA LEU A 7 -3.90 1.75 1.60
C LEU A 7 -3.67 0.69 2.67
N ASN A 8 -2.97 -0.39 2.34
CA ASN A 8 -2.49 -1.35 3.32
C ASN A 8 -0.97 -1.39 3.29
N ALA A 9 -0.36 -1.23 4.46
CA ALA A 9 1.08 -1.20 4.64
C ALA A 9 1.50 -2.18 5.73
N GLU A 10 2.52 -2.97 5.43
CA GLU A 10 3.09 -3.93 6.37
C GLU A 10 4.32 -3.27 7.04
N CYS A 11 4.39 -3.33 8.37
CA CYS A 11 5.29 -2.53 9.22
C CYS A 11 6.29 -3.34 10.06
N GLY A 12 6.47 -4.61 9.73
CA GLY A 12 7.32 -5.55 10.43
C GLY A 12 6.76 -6.01 11.77
N ARG A 13 7.65 -6.54 12.61
CA ARG A 13 7.29 -7.16 13.89
C ARG A 13 7.03 -6.16 15.03
N ALA A 14 7.23 -4.87 14.79
CA ALA A 14 7.07 -3.83 15.80
C ALA A 14 5.71 -3.12 15.67
N GLU A 15 4.82 -3.32 16.64
CA GLU A 15 3.52 -2.64 16.68
C GLU A 15 3.64 -1.11 16.64
N GLY A 16 4.70 -0.58 17.27
CA GLY A 16 4.99 0.85 17.33
C GLY A 16 5.13 1.50 15.95
N ASP A 17 5.63 0.75 14.97
CA ASP A 17 5.85 1.20 13.60
C ASP A 17 4.51 1.32 12.86
N ALA A 18 3.66 0.30 12.93
CA ALA A 18 2.30 0.37 12.39
C ALA A 18 1.48 1.50 13.03
N ARG A 19 1.61 1.71 14.35
CA ARG A 19 0.96 2.83 15.05
C ARG A 19 1.54 4.19 14.65
N ALA A 20 2.84 4.28 14.35
CA ALA A 20 3.45 5.52 13.88
C ALA A 20 2.91 5.89 12.50
N LEU A 21 2.77 4.91 11.61
CA LEU A 21 2.15 5.09 10.31
C LEU A 21 0.68 5.51 10.44
N ALA A 22 -0.11 4.83 11.27
CA ALA A 22 -1.51 5.19 11.52
C ALA A 22 -1.68 6.65 11.99
N ARG A 23 -0.81 7.12 12.91
CA ARG A 23 -0.82 8.52 13.36
C ARG A 23 -0.53 9.52 12.26
N HIS A 24 0.32 9.16 11.29
CA HIS A 24 0.59 10.01 10.12
C HIS A 24 -0.67 10.24 9.29
N PHE A 25 -1.55 9.25 9.22
CA PHE A 25 -2.83 9.30 8.51
C PHE A 25 -4.03 9.71 9.37
N HIS A 26 -3.82 10.42 10.48
CA HIS A 26 -4.88 10.77 11.45
C HIS A 26 -6.14 11.46 10.90
N ASP A 27 -6.06 12.09 9.72
CA ASP A 27 -7.23 12.69 9.04
C ASP A 27 -8.18 11.63 8.44
N TRP A 28 -7.73 10.39 8.31
CA TRP A 28 -8.45 9.27 7.71
C TRP A 28 -8.64 8.13 8.70
N SER A 29 -9.57 7.25 8.39
CA SER A 29 -9.82 6.06 9.22
C SER A 29 -8.66 5.08 9.04
N SER A 30 -7.82 4.95 10.05
CA SER A 30 -6.73 3.97 10.06
C SER A 30 -6.98 2.86 11.08
N ASP A 31 -6.56 1.64 10.77
CA ASP A 31 -6.56 0.50 11.67
C ASP A 31 -5.16 -0.14 11.75
N VAL A 32 -4.86 -0.78 12.88
CA VAL A 32 -3.60 -1.50 13.12
C VAL A 32 -3.92 -2.92 13.54
N VAL A 33 -3.45 -3.88 12.75
CA VAL A 33 -3.79 -5.30 12.92
C VAL A 33 -2.52 -6.16 12.88
N LEU A 34 -2.53 -7.27 13.61
CA LEU A 34 -1.45 -8.27 13.58
C LEU A 34 -1.88 -9.42 12.68
N ILE A 35 -1.10 -9.69 11.63
CA ILE A 35 -1.36 -10.72 10.63
C ILE A 35 -0.09 -11.54 10.45
N ALA A 36 -0.16 -12.86 10.63
CA ALA A 36 0.97 -13.78 10.43
C ALA A 36 2.28 -13.30 11.10
N GLU A 37 2.20 -12.83 12.34
CA GLU A 37 3.31 -12.27 13.16
C GLU A 37 3.81 -10.87 12.80
N ASP A 38 3.24 -10.26 11.76
CA ASP A 38 3.63 -8.95 11.26
C ASP A 38 2.52 -7.91 11.49
N TRP A 39 2.91 -6.69 11.83
CA TRP A 39 1.97 -5.61 12.09
C TRP A 39 1.67 -4.83 10.83
N TRP A 40 0.39 -4.64 10.56
CA TRP A 40 -0.12 -3.92 9.41
C TRP A 40 -0.81 -2.65 9.85
N CYS A 41 -0.77 -1.65 8.97
CA CYS A 41 -1.56 -0.45 9.05
C CYS A 41 -2.43 -0.34 7.79
N GLY A 42 -3.75 -0.40 7.98
CA GLY A 42 -4.74 -0.16 6.93
C GLY A 42 -5.29 1.26 7.04
N VAL A 43 -5.42 1.98 5.94
CA VAL A 43 -5.96 3.35 5.90
C VAL A 43 -7.06 3.43 4.85
N VAL A 44 -8.26 3.74 5.31
CA VAL A 44 -9.46 3.87 4.48
C VAL A 44 -9.78 5.35 4.30
N PRO A 45 -9.65 5.90 3.08
CA PRO A 45 -10.06 7.27 2.79
C PRO A 45 -11.57 7.43 2.94
N ALA A 46 -12.00 8.59 3.46
CA ALA A 46 -13.41 8.88 3.64
C ALA A 46 -14.09 9.24 2.30
N GLY A 47 -15.40 8.99 2.21
CA GLY A 47 -16.24 9.45 1.10
C GLY A 47 -16.21 8.60 -0.17
N LEU A 48 -15.56 7.43 -0.15
CA LEU A 48 -15.57 6.50 -1.30
C LEU A 48 -16.74 5.51 -1.26
N SER A 49 -17.14 5.07 -2.46
CA SER A 49 -18.07 3.98 -2.67
C SER A 49 -17.53 2.68 -2.07
N ARG A 50 -18.32 2.03 -1.21
CA ARG A 50 -18.02 0.70 -0.63
C ARG A 50 -18.42 -0.46 -1.54
N SER A 51 -18.62 -0.15 -2.80
CA SER A 51 -19.27 -1.05 -3.75
C SER A 51 -18.41 -1.32 -4.98
N GLY A 52 -17.14 -0.89 -4.93
CA GLY A 52 -16.16 -0.97 -6.01
C GLY A 52 -16.37 0.12 -7.06
N VAL A 53 -15.62 -0.01 -8.16
CA VAL A 53 -15.85 0.80 -9.36
C VAL A 53 -17.11 0.30 -10.06
N ARG A 54 -18.19 1.09 -10.00
CA ARG A 54 -19.45 0.81 -10.73
C ARG A 54 -19.74 1.83 -11.83
N SER A 55 -18.96 2.90 -11.86
CA SER A 55 -19.09 3.99 -12.80
C SER A 55 -17.73 4.67 -13.03
N ALA A 56 -17.62 5.43 -14.11
CA ALA A 56 -16.43 6.27 -14.35
C ALA A 56 -16.21 7.30 -13.23
N ALA A 57 -17.28 7.75 -12.57
CA ALA A 57 -17.18 8.64 -11.42
C ALA A 57 -16.56 7.94 -10.20
N ASP A 58 -16.91 6.68 -9.95
CA ASP A 58 -16.29 5.87 -8.89
C ASP A 58 -14.79 5.65 -9.18
N ALA A 59 -14.45 5.28 -10.41
CA ALA A 59 -13.06 5.10 -10.84
C ALA A 59 -12.23 6.38 -10.64
N ALA A 60 -12.78 7.53 -11.03
CA ALA A 60 -12.12 8.82 -10.86
C ALA A 60 -11.95 9.20 -9.39
N ALA A 61 -12.96 8.95 -8.56
CA ALA A 61 -12.91 9.21 -7.12
C ALA A 61 -11.88 8.32 -6.41
N MET A 62 -11.88 7.01 -6.70
CA MET A 62 -10.90 6.05 -6.15
C MET A 62 -9.48 6.37 -6.61
N THR A 63 -9.29 6.70 -7.90
CA THR A 63 -7.99 7.13 -8.43
C THR A 63 -7.48 8.38 -7.71
N SER A 64 -8.35 9.38 -7.54
CA SER A 64 -7.99 10.62 -6.83
C SER A 64 -7.65 10.38 -5.36
N ALA A 65 -8.36 9.45 -4.71
CA ALA A 65 -8.05 9.05 -3.34
C ALA A 65 -6.73 8.26 -3.28
N GLY A 66 -6.47 7.38 -4.25
CA GLY A 66 -5.23 6.61 -4.33
C GLY A 66 -4.00 7.49 -4.51
N ILE A 67 -4.09 8.49 -5.39
CA ILE A 67 -3.02 9.49 -5.56
C ILE A 67 -2.73 10.20 -4.23
N GLN A 68 -3.77 10.66 -3.52
CA GLN A 68 -3.60 11.32 -2.22
C GLN A 68 -3.01 10.40 -1.15
N LEU A 69 -3.40 9.11 -1.15
CA LEU A 69 -2.82 8.11 -0.24
C LEU A 69 -1.31 7.96 -0.48
N TYR A 70 -0.89 7.81 -1.74
CA TYR A 70 0.53 7.71 -2.07
C TYR A 70 1.29 9.00 -1.80
N GLU A 71 0.73 10.17 -2.08
CA GLU A 71 1.35 11.46 -1.76
C GLU A 71 1.61 11.60 -0.26
N ARG A 72 0.63 11.25 0.58
CA ARG A 72 0.81 11.24 2.04
C ARG A 72 1.83 10.20 2.47
N LEU A 73 1.78 8.99 1.90
CA LEU A 73 2.71 7.91 2.19
C LEU A 73 4.17 8.30 1.88
N ARG A 74 4.43 9.08 0.81
CA ARG A 74 5.79 9.58 0.51
C ARG A 74 6.40 10.44 1.62
N SER A 75 5.56 11.07 2.44
CA SER A 75 5.99 11.90 3.57
C SER A 75 5.91 11.17 4.91
N ALA A 76 5.48 9.91 4.90
CA ALA A 76 5.35 9.10 6.10
C ALA A 76 6.73 8.73 6.67
N PRO A 77 6.81 8.43 7.99
CA PRO A 77 8.03 7.89 8.56
C PRO A 77 8.40 6.55 7.87
N PRO A 78 9.70 6.23 7.72
CA PRO A 78 10.16 5.02 7.05
C PRO A 78 10.05 3.79 7.96
N VAL A 79 8.80 3.44 8.30
CA VAL A 79 8.46 2.41 9.30
C VAL A 79 7.69 1.22 8.69
N TYR A 80 7.46 1.24 7.37
CA TYR A 80 6.81 0.15 6.65
C TYR A 80 7.80 -0.58 5.74
N ARG A 81 7.63 -1.88 5.51
CA ARG A 81 8.45 -2.65 4.56
C ARG A 81 7.88 -2.59 3.16
N TYR A 82 6.56 -2.67 3.01
CA TYR A 82 5.87 -2.47 1.73
C TYR A 82 4.46 -1.94 1.95
N ALA A 83 3.87 -1.37 0.91
CA ALA A 83 2.52 -0.86 0.94
C ALA A 83 1.87 -0.88 -0.44
N LEU A 84 0.55 -1.03 -0.48
CA LEU A 84 -0.25 -1.02 -1.70
C LEU A 84 -1.58 -0.32 -1.46
N VAL A 85 -1.98 0.53 -2.40
CA VAL A 85 -3.31 1.12 -2.47
C VAL A 85 -4.12 0.41 -3.54
N GLY A 86 -5.37 0.08 -3.21
CA GLY A 86 -6.31 -0.51 -4.15
C GLY A 86 -7.56 -1.00 -3.43
N VAL A 87 -8.41 -1.69 -4.20
CA VAL A 87 -9.56 -2.42 -3.67
C VAL A 87 -9.09 -3.76 -3.11
N GLU A 88 -9.52 -4.11 -1.89
CA GLU A 88 -9.21 -5.41 -1.25
C GLU A 88 -7.70 -5.71 -1.21
N THR A 89 -6.92 -4.71 -0.80
CA THR A 89 -5.47 -4.84 -0.62
C THR A 89 -5.07 -5.30 0.78
N ASP A 90 -6.06 -5.64 1.62
CA ASP A 90 -5.81 -6.31 2.89
C ASP A 90 -5.18 -7.68 2.64
N GLU A 91 -4.05 -7.95 3.28
CA GLU A 91 -3.34 -9.24 3.16
C GLU A 91 -2.99 -9.64 1.71
N PHE A 92 -2.83 -8.68 0.79
CA PHE A 92 -2.66 -8.97 -0.64
C PHE A 92 -1.46 -9.89 -0.95
N ARG A 93 -0.41 -9.82 -0.12
CA ARG A 93 0.75 -10.72 -0.07
C ARG A 93 1.34 -10.67 1.33
N HIS A 94 1.90 -11.77 1.80
CA HIS A 94 2.83 -11.76 2.94
C HIS A 94 4.26 -11.43 2.51
N TYR A 95 5.09 -11.03 3.47
CA TYR A 95 6.48 -10.66 3.22
C TYR A 95 7.30 -11.78 2.54
N ASP A 96 7.11 -13.03 2.99
CA ASP A 96 7.83 -14.19 2.45
C ASP A 96 7.42 -14.50 1.01
N GLU A 97 6.15 -14.28 0.66
CA GLU A 97 5.65 -14.44 -0.71
C GLU A 97 6.20 -13.34 -1.61
N LEU A 98 6.25 -12.10 -1.12
CA LEU A 98 6.72 -10.96 -1.89
C LEU A 98 8.23 -11.00 -2.15
N THR A 99 9.00 -11.67 -1.27
CA THR A 99 10.46 -11.83 -1.41
C THR A 99 10.88 -13.15 -2.05
N ALA A 100 9.94 -14.01 -2.43
CA ALA A 100 10.22 -15.25 -3.14
C ALA A 100 10.81 -14.98 -4.54
N GLN A 101 11.81 -15.76 -4.96
CA GLN A 101 12.57 -15.53 -6.20
C GLN A 101 11.76 -15.72 -7.49
N ASP A 102 10.68 -16.49 -7.43
CA ASP A 102 9.84 -16.82 -8.60
C ASP A 102 8.61 -15.91 -8.74
N GLU A 103 8.41 -14.98 -7.81
CA GLU A 103 7.23 -14.12 -7.81
C GLU A 103 7.45 -12.81 -8.59
N ASP A 104 6.55 -12.54 -9.52
CA ASP A 104 6.58 -11.32 -10.30
C ASP A 104 5.90 -10.18 -9.54
N VAL A 105 6.67 -9.46 -8.74
CA VAL A 105 6.18 -8.27 -8.01
C VAL A 105 5.82 -7.09 -8.93
N THR A 106 6.09 -7.19 -10.23
CA THR A 106 5.79 -6.12 -11.20
C THR A 106 4.32 -6.07 -11.62
N VAL A 107 3.53 -7.09 -11.24
CA VAL A 107 2.10 -7.20 -11.55
C VAL A 107 1.21 -6.33 -10.67
N PHE A 108 1.77 -5.62 -9.68
CA PHE A 108 1.04 -4.78 -8.74
C PHE A 108 1.34 -3.28 -8.96
N PRO A 109 0.69 -2.60 -9.93
CA PRO A 109 0.81 -1.16 -10.08
C PRO A 109 0.51 -0.43 -8.77
N GLY A 110 1.35 0.53 -8.40
CA GLY A 110 1.26 1.24 -7.12
C GLY A 110 2.04 0.59 -5.98
N LEU A 111 2.51 -0.65 -6.11
CA LEU A 111 3.26 -1.33 -5.05
C LEU A 111 4.50 -0.52 -4.66
N VAL A 112 4.58 -0.16 -3.39
CA VAL A 112 5.73 0.48 -2.74
C VAL A 112 6.46 -0.57 -1.92
N ILE A 113 7.78 -0.67 -2.06
CA ILE A 113 8.64 -1.60 -1.32
C ILE A 113 9.86 -0.86 -0.78
N SER A 114 10.40 -1.33 0.34
CA SER A 114 11.68 -0.86 0.86
C SER A 114 12.85 -1.27 -0.06
N ASP A 115 13.96 -0.56 0.03
CA ASP A 115 15.19 -0.89 -0.71
C ASP A 115 15.72 -2.31 -0.36
N ASP A 116 15.43 -2.81 0.85
CA ASP A 116 15.79 -4.16 1.28
C ASP A 116 15.01 -5.22 0.49
N ILE A 117 13.68 -5.05 0.38
CA ILE A 117 12.82 -5.92 -0.42
C ILE A 117 13.21 -5.82 -1.90
N TRP A 118 13.38 -4.60 -2.42
CA TRP A 118 13.79 -4.38 -3.80
C TRP A 118 15.11 -5.09 -4.13
N THR A 119 16.04 -5.10 -3.17
CA THR A 119 17.30 -5.85 -3.30
C THR A 119 17.09 -7.35 -3.26
N ALA A 120 16.22 -7.85 -2.37
CA ALA A 120 15.90 -9.28 -2.24
C ALA A 120 15.27 -9.86 -3.52
N VAL A 121 14.39 -9.09 -4.18
CA VAL A 121 13.71 -9.49 -5.44
C VAL A 121 14.54 -9.21 -6.70
N GLY A 122 15.84 -8.96 -6.57
CA GLY A 122 16.76 -8.86 -7.71
C GLY A 122 16.81 -7.49 -8.40
N LYS A 123 16.35 -6.43 -7.73
CA LYS A 123 16.41 -5.03 -8.20
C LYS A 123 15.76 -4.80 -9.58
N PRO A 124 14.48 -5.18 -9.77
CA PRO A 124 13.77 -4.97 -11.02
C PRO A 124 13.85 -3.49 -11.46
N PRO A 125 14.26 -3.20 -12.71
CA PRO A 125 14.51 -1.83 -13.17
C PRO A 125 13.23 -1.01 -13.38
N VAL A 126 12.06 -1.66 -13.38
CA VAL A 126 10.76 -1.01 -13.53
C VAL A 126 10.36 -0.20 -12.29
N PHE A 127 10.98 -0.46 -11.14
CA PHE A 127 10.71 0.26 -9.91
C PHE A 127 11.37 1.65 -9.91
N GLY A 128 10.54 2.68 -9.83
CA GLY A 128 10.96 4.07 -9.69
C GLY A 128 11.29 4.44 -8.25
N ALA A 129 11.88 5.62 -8.04
CA ALA A 129 12.04 6.20 -6.71
C ALA A 129 10.68 6.64 -6.15
N PHE A 130 10.44 6.39 -4.85
CA PHE A 130 9.22 6.81 -4.16
C PHE A 130 9.49 7.85 -3.07
N ALA A 131 10.24 7.43 -2.04
CA ALA A 131 10.74 8.23 -0.93
C ALA A 131 12.13 7.68 -0.55
N PRO A 132 12.94 8.38 0.26
CA PRO A 132 14.22 7.83 0.72
C PRO A 132 14.03 6.45 1.38
N GLY A 133 14.74 5.42 0.89
CA GLY A 133 14.59 4.04 1.37
C GLY A 133 13.48 3.24 0.69
N TYR A 134 12.73 3.83 -0.24
CA TYR A 134 11.59 3.20 -0.90
C TYR A 134 11.60 3.33 -2.42
N ARG A 135 11.11 2.25 -3.04
CA ARG A 135 10.90 2.10 -4.47
C ARG A 135 9.44 1.80 -4.73
N TRP A 136 8.94 2.15 -5.91
CA TRP A 136 7.56 1.82 -6.27
C TRP A 136 7.34 1.60 -7.76
N LEU A 137 6.26 0.90 -8.06
CA LEU A 137 5.65 0.88 -9.39
C LEU A 137 4.65 2.04 -9.46
N PRO A 138 4.77 2.97 -10.42
CA PRO A 138 3.82 4.07 -10.53
C PRO A 138 2.38 3.59 -10.62
N TYR A 139 1.53 4.16 -9.77
CA TYR A 139 0.10 3.87 -9.76
C TYR A 139 -0.59 4.42 -11.03
N VAL A 140 -1.43 3.59 -11.65
CA VAL A 140 -2.09 3.88 -12.93
C VAL A 140 -3.56 4.30 -12.79
N GLY A 141 -4.12 4.22 -11.59
CA GLY A 141 -5.55 4.49 -11.33
C GLY A 141 -6.45 3.27 -11.48
N GLU A 142 -7.70 3.40 -11.04
CA GLU A 142 -8.73 2.34 -11.09
C GLU A 142 -9.54 2.33 -12.41
N GLY A 143 -9.15 3.15 -13.38
CA GLY A 143 -9.89 3.37 -14.63
C GLY A 143 -9.26 2.78 -15.88
N VAL A 144 -8.31 1.83 -15.73
CA VAL A 144 -7.58 1.20 -16.84
C VAL A 144 -8.28 -0.05 -17.33
#